data_AF-A0A6M0LL82-F1
#
_entry.id   AF-A0A6M0LL82-F1
#
_cell.length_a   1.000
_cell.length_b   1.000
_cell.length_c   1.000
_cell.angle_alpha   90.00
_cell.angle_beta   90.00
_cell.angle_gamma   90.00
#
_symmetry.space_group_name_H-M   'P 1'
#
loop_
_entity.id
_entity.type
_entity.pdbx_description
1 polymer ?
#
loop_
_entity_poly.entity_id
_entity_poly.type
_entity_poly.pdbx_seq_one_letter_code
_entity_poly.pdbx_strand_id
1 'polypeptide(L)'
;MQEKKNDNHDCRRQTTLLRKCGCGKYHLHYKYVMLTFPQQTLFNIMKECYEWETMRSSSPEIFHDKSLKLMVGVVELTISPEDFVEFNAAIQQGASEALKIVELIGNPSRQEGKK
;
A
#
# COMPACT_ATOMS: atom_id res chain seq x y z
N MET A 1 -3.23 -38.41 32.95
CA MET A 1 -2.58 -38.20 31.64
C MET A 1 -3.30 -37.01 31.01
N GLN A 2 -2.72 -35.82 31.11
CA GLN A 2 -3.35 -34.56 30.69
C GLN A 2 -3.05 -34.30 29.22
N GLU A 3 -4.11 -34.16 28.42
CA GLU A 3 -4.02 -33.74 27.02
C GLU A 3 -3.58 -32.28 26.94
N LYS A 4 -2.38 -32.04 26.41
CA LYS A 4 -1.92 -30.70 26.04
C LYS A 4 -2.65 -30.29 24.76
N LYS A 5 -3.56 -29.32 24.87
CA LYS A 5 -4.06 -28.56 23.72
C LYS A 5 -2.88 -27.78 23.14
N ASN A 6 -2.44 -28.17 21.95
CA ASN A 6 -1.58 -27.33 21.11
C ASN A 6 -2.44 -26.17 20.59
N ASP A 7 -2.37 -25.03 21.24
CA ASP A 7 -2.73 -23.76 20.63
C ASP A 7 -1.71 -23.45 19.53
N ASN A 8 -1.92 -24.04 18.35
CA ASN A 8 -1.32 -23.56 17.12
C ASN A 8 -1.93 -22.18 16.84
N HIS A 9 -1.34 -21.17 17.48
CA HIS A 9 -1.51 -19.79 17.10
C HIS A 9 -0.90 -19.66 15.70
N ASP A 10 -1.72 -19.92 14.69
CA ASP A 10 -1.36 -19.81 13.28
C ASP A 10 -1.10 -18.32 13.04
N CYS A 11 0.16 -17.94 13.24
CA CYS A 11 0.66 -16.58 13.13
C CYS A 11 0.77 -16.30 11.63
N ARG A 12 -0.38 -16.19 10.95
CA ARG A 12 -0.47 -15.74 9.56
C ARG A 12 0.24 -14.38 9.52
N ARG A 13 1.44 -14.37 8.96
CA ARG A 13 2.19 -13.14 8.69
C ARG A 13 1.26 -12.24 7.87
N GLN A 14 0.93 -11.06 8.39
CA GLN A 14 0.15 -10.06 7.67
C GLN A 14 0.75 -9.88 6.26
N THR A 15 -0.06 -10.15 5.26
CA THR A 15 0.29 -10.09 3.84
C THR A 15 -0.06 -8.74 3.24
N THR A 16 -0.95 -7.99 3.91
CA THR A 16 -1.36 -6.64 3.56
C THR A 16 -1.05 -5.65 4.69
N LEU A 17 -0.37 -4.55 4.37
CA LEU A 17 -0.12 -3.45 5.30
C LEU A 17 -0.26 -2.12 4.57
N LEU A 18 -1.20 -1.28 5.01
CA LEU A 18 -1.32 0.11 4.58
C LEU A 18 -0.77 1.02 5.67
N ARG A 19 0.23 1.85 5.36
CA ARG A 19 0.82 2.77 6.34
C ARG A 19 1.13 4.13 5.74
N LYS A 20 1.02 5.17 6.57
CA LYS A 20 1.56 6.49 6.23
C LYS A 20 3.09 6.44 6.26
N CYS A 21 3.73 6.88 5.18
CA CYS A 21 5.18 6.95 5.07
C CYS A 21 5.68 8.36 5.39
N GLY A 22 6.92 8.48 5.86
CA GLY A 22 7.58 9.78 6.08
C GLY A 22 7.74 10.62 4.81
N CYS A 23 7.51 10.04 3.62
CA CYS A 23 7.43 10.76 2.35
C CYS A 23 6.12 11.54 2.14
N GLY A 24 5.18 11.48 3.09
CA GLY A 24 3.88 12.16 3.01
C GLY A 24 2.79 11.38 2.25
N LYS A 25 3.11 10.19 1.72
CA LYS A 25 2.16 9.32 0.99
C LYS A 25 1.80 8.07 1.81
N TYR A 26 0.72 7.40 1.41
CA TYR A 26 0.36 6.08 1.94
C TYR A 26 0.99 4.99 1.08
N HIS A 27 1.61 4.01 1.74
CA HIS A 27 2.23 2.87 1.08
C HIS A 27 1.41 1.62 1.40
N LEU A 28 0.86 0.99 0.36
CA LEU A 28 0.23 -0.31 0.43
C LEU A 28 1.30 -1.38 0.14
N HIS A 29 1.60 -2.18 1.13
CA HIS A 29 2.39 -3.39 0.98
C HIS A 29 1.41 -4.54 0.83
N TYR A 30 1.41 -5.20 -0.32
CA TYR A 30 0.63 -6.39 -0.56
C TYR A 30 1.51 -7.43 -1.24
N LYS A 31 1.58 -8.65 -0.67
CA LYS A 31 2.56 -9.66 -1.09
C LYS A 31 2.38 -10.12 -2.55
N TYR A 32 1.14 -10.14 -3.04
CA TYR A 32 0.79 -10.62 -4.38
C TYR A 32 0.07 -9.51 -5.15
N VAL A 33 0.81 -8.47 -5.55
CA VAL A 33 0.25 -7.45 -6.45
C VAL A 33 0.33 -7.95 -7.89
N MET A 34 -0.81 -8.34 -8.45
CA MET A 34 -0.97 -8.47 -9.90
C MET A 34 -1.54 -7.15 -10.43
N LEU A 35 -0.79 -6.48 -11.31
CA LEU A 35 -1.25 -5.27 -11.99
C LEU A 35 -1.72 -5.63 -13.40
N THR A 36 -2.92 -5.19 -13.74
CA THR A 36 -3.41 -5.20 -15.13
C THR A 36 -3.38 -3.77 -15.66
N PHE A 37 -2.74 -3.58 -16.82
CA PHE A 37 -2.68 -2.28 -17.49
C PHE A 37 -2.73 -2.43 -19.02
N PRO A 38 -3.21 -1.40 -19.74
CA PRO A 38 -3.23 -1.41 -21.20
C PRO A 38 -1.83 -1.57 -21.81
N GLN A 39 -1.75 -2.15 -23.01
CA GLN A 39 -0.50 -2.32 -23.77
C GLN A 39 0.29 -1.01 -23.93
N GLN A 40 -0.41 0.13 -24.10
CA GLN A 40 0.26 1.43 -24.18
C GLN A 40 1.05 1.77 -22.91
N THR A 41 0.54 1.40 -21.72
CA THR A 41 1.23 1.59 -20.45
C THR A 41 2.51 0.75 -20.37
N LEU A 42 2.48 -0.49 -20.90
CA LEU A 42 3.68 -1.33 -21.01
C LEU A 42 4.78 -0.65 -21.84
N PHE A 43 4.40 -0.07 -22.99
CA PHE A 43 5.35 0.63 -23.85
C PHE A 43 5.92 1.90 -23.21
N ASN A 44 5.11 2.62 -22.43
CA ASN A 44 5.58 3.76 -21.66
C ASN A 44 6.59 3.34 -20.58
N ILE A 45 6.29 2.28 -19.83
CA ILE A 45 7.22 1.70 -18.84
C ILE A 45 8.54 1.31 -19.52
N MET A 46 8.46 0.62 -20.66
CA MET A 46 9.64 0.21 -21.42
C MET A 46 10.51 1.41 -21.80
N LYS A 47 9.90 2.49 -22.30
CA LYS A 47 10.62 3.74 -22.65
C LYS A 47 11.33 4.35 -21.44
N GLU A 48 10.65 4.45 -20.30
CA GLU A 48 11.24 4.99 -19.07
C GLU A 48 12.43 4.13 -18.58
N CYS A 49 12.32 2.81 -18.69
CA CYS A 49 13.43 1.91 -18.36
C CYS A 49 14.66 2.15 -19.26
N TYR A 50 14.46 2.33 -20.56
CA TYR A 50 15.57 2.64 -21.49
C TYR A 50 16.22 3.99 -21.20
N GLU A 51 15.42 5.02 -20.91
CA GLU A 51 15.93 6.34 -20.54
C GLU A 51 16.72 6.29 -19.22
N TRP A 52 16.21 5.56 -18.23
CA TRP A 52 16.90 5.35 -16.97
C TRP A 52 18.24 4.65 -17.15
N GLU A 53 18.29 3.58 -17.95
CA GLU A 53 19.53 2.85 -18.20
C GLU A 53 20.57 3.71 -18.93
N THR A 54 20.12 4.57 -19.85
CA THR A 54 20.97 5.53 -20.54
C THR A 54 21.56 6.55 -19.57
N MET A 55 20.74 7.12 -18.68
CA MET A 55 21.20 8.06 -17.63
C MET A 55 22.15 7.37 -16.64
N ARG A 56 21.83 6.15 -16.21
CA ARG A 56 22.64 5.36 -15.28
C ARG A 56 24.01 5.01 -15.87
N SER A 57 24.05 4.66 -17.15
CA SER A 57 25.30 4.30 -17.84
C SER A 57 26.18 5.51 -18.13
N SER A 58 25.59 6.68 -18.37
CA SER A 58 26.31 7.91 -18.68
C SER A 58 26.82 8.67 -17.44
N SER A 59 26.28 8.39 -16.25
CA SER A 59 26.72 9.04 -15.00
C SER A 59 26.62 8.08 -13.80
N PRO A 60 27.41 6.99 -13.78
CA PRO A 60 27.28 5.92 -12.80
C PRO A 60 27.44 6.40 -11.35
N GLU A 61 28.38 7.30 -11.07
CA GLU A 61 28.56 7.93 -9.76
C GLU A 61 27.31 8.66 -9.20
N ILE A 62 26.41 9.16 -10.06
CA ILE A 62 25.19 9.86 -9.64
C ILE A 62 24.02 8.89 -9.41
N PHE A 63 24.00 7.78 -10.16
CA PHE A 63 22.83 6.91 -10.26
C PHE A 63 23.01 5.53 -9.60
N HIS A 64 24.22 5.18 -9.14
CA HIS A 64 24.50 3.89 -8.49
C HIS A 64 23.54 3.56 -7.34
N ASP A 65 23.23 4.54 -6.49
CA ASP A 65 22.37 4.35 -5.30
C ASP A 65 20.93 4.86 -5.49
N LYS A 66 20.55 5.27 -6.71
CA LYS A 66 19.21 5.80 -6.98
C LYS A 66 18.27 4.69 -7.43
N SER A 67 17.09 4.64 -6.81
CA SER A 67 16.00 3.77 -7.27
C SER A 67 15.24 4.42 -8.44
N LEU A 68 14.96 3.64 -9.48
CA LEU A 68 13.97 3.99 -10.49
C LEU A 68 12.57 4.00 -9.86
N LYS A 69 11.81 5.08 -10.07
CA LYS A 69 10.42 5.21 -9.61
C LYS A 69 9.52 5.36 -10.83
N LEU A 70 8.70 4.35 -11.09
CA LEU A 70 7.74 4.35 -12.21
C LEU A 70 6.33 4.67 -11.69
N MET A 71 5.61 5.52 -12.41
CA MET A 71 4.19 5.72 -12.20
C MET A 71 3.41 4.92 -13.24
N VAL A 72 2.94 3.74 -12.85
CA VAL A 72 2.02 2.96 -13.67
C VAL A 72 0.63 3.57 -13.45
N GLY A 73 0.06 4.23 -14.46
CA GLY A 73 -1.10 5.14 -14.36
C GLY A 73 -2.36 4.60 -13.66
N VAL A 74 -3.49 4.52 -14.36
CA VAL A 74 -4.68 3.83 -13.80
C VAL A 74 -4.45 2.33 -13.97
N VAL A 75 -4.24 1.63 -12.86
CA VAL A 75 -4.03 0.19 -12.82
C VAL A 75 -5.19 -0.49 -12.11
N GLU A 76 -5.57 -1.67 -12.61
CA GLU A 76 -6.50 -2.54 -11.91
C GLU A 76 -5.72 -3.49 -11.01
N LEU A 77 -6.17 -3.62 -9.76
CA LEU A 77 -5.68 -4.56 -8.77
C LEU A 77 -6.68 -5.69 -8.62
N THR A 78 -6.23 -6.93 -8.81
CA THR A 78 -7.05 -8.13 -8.56
C THR A 78 -6.71 -8.69 -7.19
N ILE A 79 -7.70 -8.74 -6.30
CA ILE A 79 -7.58 -9.35 -4.97
C ILE A 79 -8.34 -10.67 -4.98
N SER A 80 -7.70 -11.74 -4.54
CA SER A 80 -8.33 -13.05 -4.44
C SER A 80 -9.43 -13.02 -3.35
N PRO A 81 -10.49 -13.83 -3.49
CA PRO A 81 -11.54 -13.89 -2.47
C PRO A 81 -11.02 -14.24 -1.06
N GLU A 82 -10.02 -15.12 -0.97
CA GLU A 82 -9.41 -15.56 0.29
C GLU A 82 -8.64 -14.44 1.02
N ASP A 83 -8.10 -13.47 0.29
CA ASP A 83 -7.32 -12.37 0.84
C ASP A 83 -8.17 -11.10 1.05
N PHE A 84 -9.39 -11.04 0.48
CA PHE A 84 -10.23 -9.84 0.48
C PHE A 84 -10.53 -9.29 1.88
N VAL A 85 -10.80 -10.16 2.86
CA VAL A 85 -11.13 -9.72 4.23
C VAL A 85 -9.95 -8.98 4.86
N GLU A 86 -8.75 -9.53 4.76
CA GLU A 86 -7.53 -8.89 5.26
C GLU A 86 -7.25 -7.58 4.50
N PHE A 87 -7.34 -7.62 3.18
CA PHE A 87 -7.12 -6.47 2.32
C PHE A 87 -8.06 -5.31 2.66
N ASN A 88 -9.37 -5.59 2.70
CA ASN A 88 -10.39 -4.59 3.00
C ASN A 88 -10.19 -4.00 4.41
N ALA A 89 -9.86 -4.82 5.41
CA ALA A 89 -9.59 -4.33 6.76
C ALA A 89 -8.42 -3.33 6.77
N ALA A 90 -7.33 -3.63 6.06
CA ALA A 90 -6.18 -2.72 5.96
C ALA A 90 -6.54 -1.40 5.26
N ILE A 91 -7.34 -1.44 4.19
CA ILE A 91 -7.82 -0.24 3.49
C ILE A 91 -8.72 0.61 4.41
N GLN A 92 -9.70 -0.01 5.08
CA GLN A 92 -10.61 0.69 5.99
C GLN A 92 -9.87 1.34 7.15
N GLN A 93 -8.89 0.64 7.74
CA GLN A 93 -8.06 1.20 8.79
C GLN A 93 -7.28 2.42 8.29
N GLY A 94 -6.54 2.29 7.18
CA GLY A 94 -5.75 3.42 6.68
C GLY A 94 -6.61 4.60 6.21
N ALA A 95 -7.81 4.35 5.67
CA ALA A 95 -8.76 5.39 5.32
C ALA A 95 -9.30 6.12 6.57
N SER A 96 -9.64 5.37 7.62
CA SER A 96 -10.08 5.91 8.91
C SER A 96 -9.00 6.80 9.55
N GLU A 97 -7.74 6.36 9.54
CA GLU A 97 -6.60 7.14 9.99
C GLU A 97 -6.38 8.40 9.14
N ALA A 98 -6.48 8.30 7.82
CA ALA A 98 -6.33 9.44 6.90
C ALA A 98 -7.41 10.51 7.10
N LEU A 99 -8.64 10.06 7.34
CA LEU A 99 -9.80 10.92 7.58
C LEU A 99 -9.92 11.36 9.05
N LYS A 100 -9.01 10.93 9.93
CA LYS A 100 -9.05 11.22 11.38
C LYS A 100 -10.40 10.87 12.01
N ILE A 101 -11.06 9.81 11.54
CA ILE A 101 -12.42 9.46 11.94
C ILE A 101 -12.51 9.24 13.46
N VAL A 102 -11.50 8.62 14.06
CA VAL A 102 -11.43 8.41 15.51
C VAL A 102 -11.41 9.74 16.29
N GLU A 103 -10.73 10.77 15.77
CA GLU A 103 -10.70 12.10 16.38
C GLU A 103 -12.06 12.82 16.25
N LEU A 104 -12.82 12.53 15.19
CA LEU A 104 -14.15 13.09 14.95
C LEU A 104 -15.23 12.46 15.84
N ILE A 105 -15.17 11.15 16.07
CA ILE A 105 -16.14 10.43 16.92
C ILE A 105 -15.87 10.70 18.41
N GLY A 106 -14.61 10.95 18.79
CA GLY A 106 -14.23 11.30 20.16
C GLY A 106 -14.68 12.69 20.64
N ASN A 107 -15.29 13.50 19.78
CA ASN A 107 -15.71 14.88 20.10
C ASN A 107 -17.24 15.10 19.92
N PRO A 108 -18.11 14.43 20.68
CA PRO A 108 -19.56 14.67 20.62
C PRO A 108 -20.02 15.98 21.28
N SER A 109 -19.12 16.93 21.57
CA SER A 109 -19.48 18.17 22.28
C SER A 109 -18.94 19.42 21.59
N ARG A 110 -19.82 20.10 20.84
CA ARG A 110 -19.95 21.58 20.78
C ARG A 110 -20.99 22.02 19.73
N GLN A 111 -22.26 21.67 19.94
CA GLN A 111 -23.39 22.53 19.57
C GLN A 111 -24.55 22.25 20.53
N GLU A 112 -24.40 22.64 21.81
CA GLU A 112 -25.57 22.93 22.63
C GLU A 112 -25.64 24.45 22.80
N GLY A 113 -26.79 24.99 22.37
CA GLY A 113 -27.04 26.40 22.23
C GLY A 113 -26.96 27.16 23.56
N LYS A 114 -26.50 28.40 23.47
CA LYS A 114 -26.89 29.42 24.44
C LYS A 114 -28.07 30.19 23.87
N LYS A 115 -29.24 29.94 24.46
CA LYS A 115 -30.32 30.93 24.52
C LYS A 115 -29.86 32.14 25.32
#